data_AF-A6I5S4-F1
#
_entry.id   AF-A6I5S4-F1
#
_cell.length_a   1.000
_cell.length_b   1.000
_cell.length_c   1.000
_cell.angle_alpha   90.00
_cell.angle_beta   90.00
_cell.angle_gamma   90.00
#
_symmetry.space_group_name_H-M   'P 1'
#
loop_
_entity.id
_entity.type
_entity.pdbx_description
1 polymer ?
#
loop_
_entity_poly.entity_id
_entity_poly.type
_entity_poly.pdbx_seq_one_letter_code
_entity_poly.pdbx_strand_id
1 'polypeptide(L)'
;MVCARHQPGGLCLLLLLLCQFMEDRSAQAGNCWLRQAKNGRCQVLYKTELSKEECCSTGRLSTSWTEEDVNDNTLFKWMIFNGGAPNCIPCKETCENVDCGPGKKCRMNKKNKPRCVCAPDCSNITWKGPVCGLDGKTYRNECALLKARCKEQPELEVQYQGKCKTSSAVVEKNAYGISRLAEVAALFAMSCARTVSRMSPSVPATMPRTPASVP
;
A
#
# COMPACT_ATOMS: atom_id res chain seq x y z
N MET A 1 -24.52 3.68 -81.08
CA MET A 1 -23.76 2.66 -80.33
C MET A 1 -24.37 2.55 -78.95
N VAL A 2 -25.10 1.47 -78.71
CA VAL A 2 -25.76 1.18 -77.43
C VAL A 2 -24.75 0.44 -76.56
N CYS A 3 -24.31 1.04 -75.47
CA CYS A 3 -23.57 0.32 -74.43
C CYS A 3 -24.54 -0.66 -73.75
N ALA A 4 -24.37 -1.95 -74.00
CA ALA A 4 -25.13 -3.01 -73.34
C ALA A 4 -24.84 -2.98 -71.83
N ARG A 5 -25.89 -2.85 -71.01
CA ARG A 5 -25.80 -3.01 -69.56
C ARG A 5 -25.47 -4.49 -69.27
N HIS A 6 -24.24 -4.74 -68.82
CA HIS A 6 -23.83 -6.06 -68.36
C HIS A 6 -24.48 -6.32 -67.00
N GLN A 7 -25.38 -7.30 -66.95
CA GLN A 7 -26.11 -7.71 -65.76
C GLN A 7 -25.15 -8.52 -64.86
N PRO A 8 -24.85 -8.10 -63.62
CA PRO A 8 -23.93 -8.85 -62.77
C PRO A 8 -24.54 -10.23 -62.50
N GLY A 9 -23.85 -11.29 -62.92
CA GLY A 9 -24.31 -12.67 -62.69
C GLY A 9 -24.49 -12.95 -61.19
N GLY A 10 -25.36 -13.92 -60.87
CA GLY A 10 -25.73 -14.23 -59.47
C GLY A 10 -24.55 -14.52 -58.54
N LEU A 11 -23.40 -14.97 -59.07
CA LEU A 11 -22.16 -15.15 -58.32
C LEU A 11 -21.55 -13.81 -57.84
N CYS A 12 -21.66 -12.75 -58.62
CA CYS A 12 -21.19 -11.41 -58.26
C CYS A 12 -22.06 -10.77 -57.19
N LEU A 13 -23.39 -10.97 -57.24
CA LEU A 13 -24.33 -10.59 -56.18
C LEU A 13 -24.07 -11.35 -54.88
N LEU A 14 -23.77 -12.66 -54.95
CA LEU A 14 -23.42 -13.46 -53.78
C LEU A 14 -22.08 -13.01 -53.17
N LEU A 15 -21.08 -12.70 -53.99
CA LEU A 15 -19.79 -12.17 -53.54
C LEU A 15 -19.93 -10.78 -52.92
N LEU A 16 -20.78 -9.91 -53.46
CA LEU A 16 -21.07 -8.60 -52.86
C LEU A 16 -21.83 -8.74 -51.54
N LEU A 17 -22.79 -9.66 -51.43
CA LEU A 17 -23.48 -9.95 -50.16
C LEU A 17 -22.53 -10.54 -49.11
N LEU A 18 -21.60 -11.40 -49.51
CA LEU A 18 -20.54 -11.92 -48.63
C LEU A 18 -19.51 -10.83 -48.25
N CYS A 19 -19.19 -9.91 -49.16
CA CYS A 19 -18.36 -8.74 -48.86
C CYS A 19 -19.04 -7.83 -47.83
N GLN A 20 -20.33 -7.56 -47.99
CA GLN A 20 -21.14 -6.80 -47.02
C GLN A 20 -21.24 -7.56 -45.68
N PHE A 21 -21.35 -8.89 -45.69
CA PHE A 21 -21.32 -9.72 -44.48
C PHE A 21 -19.95 -9.71 -43.78
N MET A 22 -18.86 -9.50 -44.52
CA MET A 22 -17.50 -9.35 -43.99
C MET A 22 -17.22 -7.89 -43.56
N GLU A 23 -17.81 -6.89 -44.23
CA GLU A 23 -17.73 -5.45 -43.89
C GLU A 23 -18.59 -5.08 -42.65
N ASP A 24 -19.74 -5.73 -42.45
CA ASP A 24 -20.57 -5.60 -41.23
C ASP A 24 -19.93 -6.27 -40.01
N ARG A 25 -18.89 -7.07 -40.21
CA ARG A 25 -18.01 -7.55 -39.15
C ARG A 25 -16.84 -6.58 -38.95
N SER A 26 -17.12 -5.28 -39.01
CA SER A 26 -16.32 -4.28 -38.31
C SER A 26 -16.39 -4.64 -36.83
N ALA A 27 -15.47 -5.49 -36.36
CA ALA A 27 -15.26 -5.67 -34.94
C ALA A 27 -15.11 -4.26 -34.36
N GLN A 28 -15.96 -3.87 -33.40
CA GLN A 28 -15.79 -2.60 -32.68
C GLN A 28 -14.41 -2.63 -32.02
N ALA A 29 -13.42 -2.13 -32.75
CA ALA A 29 -12.08 -1.93 -32.29
C ALA A 29 -12.12 -0.72 -31.37
N GLY A 30 -11.50 -0.86 -30.22
CA GLY A 30 -11.46 0.15 -29.21
C GLY A 30 -10.21 0.02 -28.36
N ASN A 31 -10.17 0.82 -27.31
CA ASN A 31 -9.01 0.93 -26.44
C ASN A 31 -9.25 0.24 -25.10
N CYS A 32 -8.30 -0.58 -24.68
CA CYS A 32 -8.30 -1.29 -23.42
C CYS A 32 -7.39 -0.58 -22.40
N TRP A 33 -7.90 -0.39 -21.19
CA TRP A 33 -7.29 0.44 -20.15
C TRP A 33 -7.11 -0.33 -18.86
N LEU A 34 -6.00 -0.11 -18.17
CA LEU A 34 -5.71 -0.85 -16.94
C LEU A 34 -6.55 -0.39 -15.74
N ARG A 35 -7.09 0.85 -15.74
CA ARG A 35 -7.88 1.38 -14.62
C ARG A 35 -8.88 2.45 -15.03
N GLN A 36 -10.03 2.46 -14.36
CA GLN A 36 -10.92 3.61 -14.29
C GLN A 36 -10.56 4.51 -13.10
N ALA A 37 -10.27 5.79 -13.37
CA ALA A 37 -9.97 6.78 -12.36
C ALA A 37 -11.22 7.21 -11.57
N LYS A 38 -11.01 7.96 -10.47
CA LYS A 38 -12.10 8.41 -9.59
C LYS A 38 -13.09 9.34 -10.31
N ASN A 39 -12.63 10.07 -11.32
CA ASN A 39 -13.43 10.93 -12.20
C ASN A 39 -14.23 10.14 -13.26
N GLY A 40 -14.17 8.79 -13.24
CA GLY A 40 -14.87 7.93 -14.19
C GLY A 40 -14.16 7.77 -15.53
N ARG A 41 -13.01 8.42 -15.75
CA ARG A 41 -12.24 8.32 -17.01
C ARG A 41 -11.29 7.14 -17.00
N CYS A 42 -11.00 6.64 -18.19
CA CYS A 42 -10.09 5.53 -18.42
C CYS A 42 -8.64 6.03 -18.43
N GLN A 43 -7.72 5.31 -17.78
CA GLN A 43 -6.32 5.67 -17.67
C GLN A 43 -5.42 4.45 -17.82
N VAL A 44 -4.17 4.72 -18.23
CA VAL A 44 -3.12 3.73 -18.47
C VAL A 44 -3.54 2.77 -19.58
N LEU A 45 -3.36 3.25 -20.82
CA LEU A 45 -3.60 2.47 -22.03
C LEU A 45 -2.80 1.16 -21.94
N TYR A 46 -3.47 0.04 -22.18
CA TYR A 46 -2.87 -1.29 -22.17
C TYR A 46 -2.66 -1.81 -23.59
N LYS A 47 -3.72 -1.76 -24.39
CA LYS A 47 -3.77 -2.22 -25.78
C LYS A 47 -4.82 -1.44 -26.56
N THR A 48 -4.54 -1.19 -27.84
CA THR A 48 -5.43 -0.57 -28.83
C THR A 48 -6.02 -1.65 -29.74
N GLU A 49 -6.97 -1.28 -30.58
CA GLU A 49 -7.55 -2.16 -31.62
C GLU A 49 -8.13 -3.47 -31.05
N LEU A 50 -8.78 -3.39 -29.89
CA LEU A 50 -9.40 -4.55 -29.23
C LEU A 50 -10.91 -4.37 -29.09
N SER A 51 -11.64 -5.46 -29.32
CA SER A 51 -13.03 -5.54 -28.92
C SER A 51 -13.19 -5.50 -27.40
N LYS A 52 -14.40 -5.15 -26.96
CA LYS A 52 -14.75 -5.14 -25.55
C LYS A 52 -14.59 -6.54 -24.94
N GLU A 53 -14.98 -7.57 -25.66
CA GLU A 53 -14.92 -8.97 -25.25
C GLU A 53 -13.47 -9.40 -25.05
N GLU A 54 -12.58 -9.06 -25.98
CA GLU A 54 -11.16 -9.35 -25.87
C GLU A 54 -10.50 -8.61 -24.70
N CYS A 55 -10.80 -7.31 -24.54
CA CYS A 55 -10.30 -6.52 -23.41
C CYS A 55 -10.79 -7.07 -22.05
N CYS A 56 -12.05 -7.50 -21.99
CA CYS A 56 -12.73 -7.93 -20.76
C CYS A 56 -12.69 -9.44 -20.50
N SER A 57 -12.01 -10.20 -21.36
CA SER A 57 -11.81 -11.66 -21.26
C SER A 57 -11.12 -12.10 -19.97
N THR A 58 -10.30 -11.23 -19.37
CA THR A 58 -9.58 -11.53 -18.14
C THR A 58 -10.42 -11.26 -16.88
N GLY A 59 -10.07 -11.93 -15.78
CA GLY A 59 -10.67 -11.72 -14.45
C GLY A 59 -10.23 -10.42 -13.75
N ARG A 60 -9.48 -9.54 -14.44
CA ARG A 60 -8.86 -8.36 -13.82
C ARG A 60 -9.90 -7.27 -13.51
N LEU A 61 -10.09 -6.99 -12.23
CA LEU A 61 -11.13 -6.09 -11.72
C LEU A 61 -11.13 -4.69 -12.33
N SER A 62 -9.97 -4.05 -12.45
CA SER A 62 -9.87 -2.63 -12.79
C SER A 62 -9.85 -2.34 -14.29
N THR A 63 -9.80 -3.39 -15.13
CA THR A 63 -9.75 -3.22 -16.57
C THR A 63 -11.02 -2.54 -17.08
N SER A 64 -10.86 -1.65 -18.05
CA SER A 64 -11.95 -0.86 -18.63
C SER A 64 -11.71 -0.67 -20.12
N TRP A 65 -12.75 -0.36 -20.87
CA TRP A 65 -12.74 -0.28 -22.32
C TRP A 65 -13.42 1.00 -22.81
N THR A 66 -13.04 1.47 -23.99
CA THR A 66 -13.66 2.59 -24.70
C THR A 66 -13.78 2.25 -26.18
N GLU A 67 -14.92 2.57 -26.79
CA GLU A 67 -15.23 2.28 -28.20
C GLU A 67 -14.47 3.15 -29.22
N GLU A 68 -13.88 4.26 -28.78
CA GLU A 68 -13.30 5.24 -29.70
C GLU A 68 -11.87 4.85 -30.12
N ASP A 69 -11.68 4.54 -31.40
CA ASP A 69 -10.38 4.44 -32.06
C ASP A 69 -9.85 5.85 -32.38
N VAL A 70 -9.27 6.49 -31.37
CA VAL A 70 -8.69 7.82 -31.52
C VAL A 70 -7.22 7.75 -31.92
N ASN A 71 -6.80 8.69 -32.77
CA ASN A 71 -5.38 8.88 -33.10
C ASN A 71 -4.55 9.26 -31.86
N ASP A 72 -3.24 9.02 -31.94
CA ASP A 72 -2.31 9.22 -30.83
C ASP A 72 -2.35 10.64 -30.23
N ASN A 73 -2.56 11.66 -31.07
CA ASN A 73 -2.64 13.05 -30.63
C ASN A 73 -3.87 13.31 -29.74
N THR A 74 -5.00 12.70 -30.08
CA THR A 74 -6.25 12.84 -29.30
C THR A 74 -6.17 12.04 -28.01
N LEU A 75 -5.61 10.83 -28.07
CA LEU A 75 -5.33 10.02 -26.88
C LEU A 75 -4.40 10.78 -25.91
N PHE A 76 -3.33 11.37 -26.44
CA PHE A 76 -2.40 12.20 -25.67
C PHE A 76 -3.12 13.40 -25.04
N LYS A 77 -3.93 14.13 -25.83
CA LYS A 77 -4.71 15.28 -25.34
C LYS A 77 -5.60 14.89 -24.16
N TRP A 78 -6.29 13.76 -24.26
CA TRP A 78 -7.17 13.30 -23.18
C TRP A 78 -6.40 12.89 -21.92
N MET A 79 -5.30 12.16 -22.09
CA MET A 79 -4.50 11.68 -20.98
C MET A 79 -3.83 12.82 -20.21
N ILE A 80 -3.37 13.86 -20.90
CA ILE A 80 -2.65 14.98 -20.29
C ILE A 80 -3.59 16.09 -19.81
N PHE A 81 -4.55 16.52 -20.65
CA PHE A 81 -5.35 17.72 -20.34
C PHE A 81 -6.72 17.40 -19.75
N ASN A 82 -7.30 16.23 -20.04
CA ASN A 82 -8.66 15.89 -19.59
C ASN A 82 -8.69 14.83 -18.49
N GLY A 83 -7.53 14.39 -17.99
CA GLY A 83 -7.44 13.41 -16.91
C GLY A 83 -7.88 11.99 -17.28
N GLY A 84 -7.87 11.64 -18.57
CA GLY A 84 -8.13 10.30 -19.10
C GLY A 84 -9.14 10.28 -20.26
N ALA A 85 -9.31 9.10 -20.87
CA ALA A 85 -10.27 8.89 -21.94
C ALA A 85 -11.72 8.97 -21.44
N PRO A 86 -12.63 9.62 -22.19
CA PRO A 86 -14.05 9.69 -21.87
C PRO A 86 -14.74 8.34 -22.12
N ASN A 87 -16.04 8.26 -21.83
CA ASN A 87 -16.91 7.10 -22.14
C ASN A 87 -16.33 5.75 -21.68
N CYS A 88 -15.72 5.75 -20.50
CA CYS A 88 -15.01 4.60 -19.97
C CYS A 88 -15.98 3.55 -19.40
N ILE A 89 -16.00 2.38 -20.01
CA ILE A 89 -16.86 1.26 -19.66
C ILE A 89 -16.04 0.26 -18.82
N PRO A 90 -16.37 0.03 -17.54
CA PRO A 90 -15.66 -0.95 -16.73
C PRO A 90 -15.97 -2.38 -17.23
N CYS A 91 -14.95 -3.24 -17.29
CA CYS A 91 -15.15 -4.63 -17.71
C CYS A 91 -15.92 -5.48 -16.69
N LYS A 92 -15.92 -5.06 -15.42
CA LYS A 92 -16.55 -5.78 -14.31
C LYS A 92 -17.42 -4.81 -13.53
N GLU A 93 -18.73 -5.01 -13.62
CA GLU A 93 -19.74 -4.24 -12.87
C GLU A 93 -20.10 -4.91 -11.54
N THR A 94 -19.89 -6.22 -11.45
CA THR A 94 -20.14 -7.04 -10.26
C THR A 94 -18.87 -7.78 -9.84
N CYS A 95 -18.95 -8.57 -8.76
CA CYS A 95 -17.87 -9.46 -8.34
C CYS A 95 -17.85 -10.80 -9.08
N GLU A 96 -18.72 -10.99 -10.08
CA GLU A 96 -18.74 -12.20 -10.89
C GLU A 96 -17.50 -12.28 -11.78
N ASN A 97 -16.86 -13.45 -11.81
CA ASN A 97 -15.64 -13.71 -12.58
C ASN A 97 -14.49 -12.71 -12.31
N VAL A 98 -14.45 -12.14 -11.10
CA VAL A 98 -13.35 -11.28 -10.64
C VAL A 98 -12.30 -12.10 -9.92
N ASP A 99 -11.07 -12.04 -10.43
CA ASP A 99 -9.89 -12.57 -9.75
C ASP A 99 -9.13 -11.43 -9.04
N CYS A 100 -9.06 -11.54 -7.71
CA CYS A 100 -8.36 -10.58 -6.86
C CYS A 100 -6.94 -11.02 -6.48
N GLY A 101 -6.53 -12.23 -6.86
CA GLY A 101 -5.29 -12.85 -6.42
C GLY A 101 -5.32 -13.34 -4.96
N PRO A 102 -4.18 -13.85 -4.45
CA PRO A 102 -4.11 -14.48 -3.14
C PRO A 102 -4.39 -13.52 -1.99
N GLY A 103 -5.08 -14.00 -0.95
CA GLY A 103 -5.37 -13.24 0.28
C GLY A 103 -6.32 -12.06 0.10
N LYS A 104 -7.00 -11.96 -1.06
CA LYS A 104 -7.98 -10.92 -1.36
C LYS A 104 -9.30 -11.56 -1.81
N LYS A 105 -10.40 -10.89 -1.52
CA LYS A 105 -11.76 -11.30 -1.93
C LYS A 105 -12.48 -10.12 -2.55
N CYS A 106 -13.27 -10.37 -3.58
CA CYS A 106 -14.12 -9.32 -4.15
C CYS A 106 -15.31 -9.02 -3.23
N ARG A 107 -15.60 -7.74 -3.03
CA ARG A 107 -16.79 -7.27 -2.32
C ARG A 107 -17.33 -6.00 -2.97
N MET A 108 -18.66 -5.89 -3.04
CA MET A 108 -19.31 -4.66 -3.49
C MET A 108 -19.13 -3.56 -2.44
N ASN A 109 -18.81 -2.35 -2.90
CA ASN A 109 -18.72 -1.18 -2.04
C ASN A 109 -20.09 -0.46 -1.91
N LYS A 110 -20.14 0.61 -1.12
CA LYS A 110 -21.36 1.43 -0.92
C LYS A 110 -21.91 2.10 -2.20
N LYS A 111 -21.13 2.13 -3.29
CA LYS A 111 -21.50 2.70 -4.59
C LYS A 111 -21.82 1.62 -5.62
N ASN A 112 -22.11 0.40 -5.18
CA ASN A 112 -22.33 -0.77 -6.04
C ASN A 112 -21.20 -1.00 -7.07
N LYS A 113 -19.96 -0.69 -6.72
CA LYS A 113 -18.78 -1.01 -7.53
C LYS A 113 -17.98 -2.16 -6.89
N PRO A 114 -17.49 -3.12 -7.68
CA PRO A 114 -16.70 -4.24 -7.17
C PRO A 114 -15.32 -3.78 -6.72
N ARG A 115 -14.85 -4.30 -5.58
CA ARG A 115 -13.55 -3.98 -4.99
C ARG A 115 -12.88 -5.22 -4.41
N CYS A 116 -11.63 -5.45 -4.77
CA CYS A 116 -10.79 -6.43 -4.10
C CYS A 116 -10.36 -5.90 -2.74
N VAL A 117 -10.76 -6.60 -1.68
CA VAL A 117 -10.43 -6.28 -0.29
C VAL A 117 -9.55 -7.37 0.32
N CYS A 118 -8.63 -6.98 1.20
CA CYS A 118 -7.79 -7.93 1.93
C CYS A 118 -8.63 -8.80 2.87
N ALA A 119 -8.54 -10.11 2.64
CA ALA A 119 -9.20 -11.17 3.39
C ALA A 119 -8.18 -12.33 3.57
N PRO A 120 -7.13 -12.12 4.39
CA PRO A 120 -6.20 -13.21 4.71
C PRO A 120 -6.93 -14.32 5.46
N ASP A 121 -6.47 -15.56 5.29
CA ASP A 121 -6.93 -16.67 6.13
C ASP A 121 -6.40 -16.49 7.56
N CYS A 122 -7.31 -16.52 8.53
CA CYS A 122 -7.03 -16.33 9.94
C CYS A 122 -7.46 -17.54 10.78
N SER A 123 -7.85 -18.65 10.15
CA SER A 123 -8.40 -19.84 10.80
C SER A 123 -7.35 -20.60 11.61
N ASN A 124 -6.12 -20.68 11.06
CA ASN A 124 -5.01 -21.44 11.65
C ASN A 124 -4.15 -20.65 12.66
N ILE A 125 -4.59 -19.46 13.06
CA ILE A 125 -3.87 -18.62 14.02
C ILE A 125 -4.18 -19.08 15.44
N THR A 126 -3.21 -19.66 16.14
CA THR A 126 -3.36 -20.15 17.52
C THR A 126 -3.33 -19.01 18.55
N TRP A 127 -2.43 -18.04 18.38
CA TRP A 127 -2.30 -16.89 19.29
C TRP A 127 -3.40 -15.84 19.04
N LYS A 128 -4.28 -15.63 20.03
CA LYS A 128 -5.38 -14.65 19.93
C LYS A 128 -5.06 -13.27 20.52
N GLY A 129 -3.94 -13.14 21.22
CA GLY A 129 -3.49 -11.90 21.86
C GLY A 129 -2.87 -10.90 20.86
N PRO A 130 -2.41 -9.74 21.36
CA PRO A 130 -1.70 -8.77 20.54
C PRO A 130 -0.36 -9.31 20.04
N VAL A 131 0.15 -8.74 18.95
CA VAL A 131 1.46 -9.06 18.38
C VAL A 131 2.24 -7.78 18.08
N CYS A 132 3.56 -7.84 18.16
CA CYS A 132 4.44 -6.78 17.72
C CYS A 132 4.90 -7.08 16.30
N GLY A 133 4.67 -6.15 15.36
CA GLY A 133 5.15 -6.27 13.99
C GLY A 133 6.62 -5.87 13.85
N LEU A 134 7.26 -6.30 12.75
CA LEU A 134 8.61 -5.85 12.37
C LEU A 134 8.72 -4.34 12.19
N ASP A 135 7.60 -3.66 11.93
CA ASP A 135 7.48 -2.21 11.86
C ASP A 135 7.45 -1.51 13.25
N GLY A 136 7.65 -2.28 14.33
CA GLY A 136 7.61 -1.79 15.71
C GLY A 136 6.21 -1.40 16.20
N LYS A 137 5.15 -1.71 15.44
CA LYS A 137 3.77 -1.39 15.82
C LYS A 137 3.08 -2.58 16.48
N THR A 138 2.28 -2.28 17.49
CA THR A 138 1.42 -3.28 18.14
C THR A 138 0.14 -3.47 17.34
N TYR A 139 -0.12 -4.69 16.91
CA TYR A 139 -1.37 -5.09 16.28
C TYR A 139 -2.26 -5.82 17.28
N ARG A 140 -3.58 -5.61 17.20
CA ARG A 140 -4.56 -6.22 18.13
C ARG A 140 -4.48 -7.75 18.16
N ASN A 141 -4.08 -8.36 17.05
CA ASN A 141 -3.80 -9.78 16.86
C ASN A 141 -3.10 -9.99 15.52
N GLU A 142 -2.61 -11.20 15.29
CA GLU A 142 -1.92 -11.59 14.06
C GLU A 142 -2.79 -11.40 12.81
N CYS A 143 -4.09 -11.70 12.86
CA CYS A 143 -5.00 -11.48 11.72
C CYS A 143 -5.07 -9.99 11.31
N ALA A 144 -4.99 -9.07 12.27
CA ALA A 144 -4.93 -7.63 11.98
C ALA A 144 -3.61 -7.24 11.32
N LEU A 145 -2.49 -7.84 11.75
CA LEU A 145 -1.19 -7.67 11.11
C LEU A 145 -1.21 -8.19 9.66
N LEU A 146 -1.72 -9.41 9.42
CA LEU A 146 -1.84 -9.97 8.06
C LEU A 146 -2.70 -9.10 7.14
N LYS A 147 -3.74 -8.46 7.70
CA LYS A 147 -4.58 -7.52 6.94
C LYS A 147 -3.85 -6.22 6.61
N ALA A 148 -2.99 -5.72 7.52
CA ALA A 148 -2.13 -4.58 7.25
C ALA A 148 -1.06 -4.92 6.21
N ARG A 149 -0.45 -6.12 6.32
CA ARG A 149 0.51 -6.68 5.37
C ARG A 149 -0.04 -6.66 3.94
N CYS A 150 -1.26 -7.21 3.76
CA CYS A 150 -1.92 -7.23 2.45
C CYS A 150 -2.24 -5.83 1.87
N LYS A 151 -2.46 -4.83 2.73
CA LYS A 151 -2.87 -3.50 2.28
C LYS A 151 -1.70 -2.60 1.87
N GLU A 152 -0.66 -2.58 2.69
CA GLU A 152 0.34 -1.49 2.66
C GLU A 152 1.78 -1.97 2.76
N GLN A 153 2.06 -3.07 3.48
CA GLN A 153 3.42 -3.48 3.82
C GLN A 153 3.65 -4.97 3.52
N PRO A 154 4.06 -5.36 2.30
CA PRO A 154 4.24 -6.77 1.92
C PRO A 154 5.18 -7.56 2.84
N GLU A 155 6.24 -6.91 3.33
CA GLU A 155 7.27 -7.49 4.21
C GLU A 155 6.89 -7.49 5.71
N LEU A 156 5.68 -7.05 6.07
CA LEU A 156 5.27 -6.95 7.47
C LEU A 156 5.01 -8.33 8.06
N GLU A 157 5.80 -8.71 9.05
CA GLU A 157 5.63 -9.96 9.80
C GLU A 157 5.57 -9.73 11.31
N VAL A 158 5.16 -10.76 12.05
CA VAL A 158 5.21 -10.77 13.51
C VAL A 158 6.67 -10.89 13.94
N GLN A 159 7.16 -9.93 14.72
CA GLN A 159 8.47 -10.02 15.37
C GLN A 159 8.40 -10.87 16.65
N TYR A 160 7.38 -10.64 17.48
CA TYR A 160 7.11 -11.41 18.70
C TYR A 160 5.65 -11.28 19.15
N GLN A 161 5.20 -12.25 19.95
CA GLN A 161 3.88 -12.25 20.57
C GLN A 161 3.82 -11.25 21.74
N GLY A 162 2.67 -10.60 21.92
CA GLY A 162 2.46 -9.54 22.89
C GLY A 162 2.50 -8.14 22.28
N LYS A 163 2.31 -7.12 23.12
CA LYS A 163 2.46 -5.72 22.68
C LYS A 163 3.93 -5.40 22.44
N CYS A 164 4.20 -4.48 21.51
CA CYS A 164 5.54 -3.93 21.37
C CYS A 164 5.97 -3.28 22.68
N LYS A 165 7.19 -3.58 23.09
CA LYS A 165 7.86 -2.92 24.20
C LYS A 165 8.36 -1.58 23.69
N THR A 166 7.88 -0.47 24.25
CA THR A 166 8.54 0.83 24.04
C THR A 166 9.97 0.73 24.59
N SER A 167 10.88 1.54 24.05
CA SER A 167 12.24 1.68 24.58
C SER A 167 12.26 1.97 26.09
N SER A 168 11.19 2.54 26.65
CA SER A 168 11.00 2.71 28.09
C SER A 168 10.90 1.40 28.90
N ALA A 169 10.48 0.28 28.31
CA ALA A 169 10.50 -1.04 28.98
C ALA A 169 11.87 -1.77 28.84
N VAL A 170 12.74 -1.30 27.94
CA VAL A 170 14.15 -1.71 27.89
C VAL A 170 14.98 -0.90 28.89
N VAL A 171 14.59 0.34 29.15
CA VAL A 171 15.21 1.19 30.19
C VAL A 171 14.96 0.66 31.60
N GLU A 172 13.80 0.07 31.91
CA GLU A 172 13.53 -0.46 33.26
C GLU A 172 14.39 -1.68 33.65
N LYS A 173 14.79 -2.52 32.70
CA LYS A 173 15.68 -3.65 33.01
C LYS A 173 17.14 -3.25 33.15
N ASN A 174 17.53 -2.12 32.57
CA ASN A 174 18.88 -1.57 32.72
C ASN A 174 19.00 -0.70 33.99
N ALA A 175 17.91 -0.15 34.52
CA ALA A 175 17.91 0.56 35.80
C ALA A 175 18.08 -0.38 37.01
N TYR A 176 17.50 -1.58 36.98
CA TYR A 176 17.63 -2.55 38.09
C TYR A 176 19.01 -3.24 38.15
N GLY A 177 19.72 -3.34 37.02
CA GLY A 177 21.09 -3.86 36.95
C GLY A 177 22.15 -2.84 37.41
N ILE A 178 21.91 -1.56 37.19
CA ILE A 178 22.81 -0.47 37.63
C ILE A 178 22.59 -0.16 39.13
N SER A 179 21.37 -0.33 39.65
CA SER A 179 21.06 -0.17 41.09
C SER A 179 21.80 -1.17 41.97
N ARG A 180 22.01 -2.41 41.52
CA ARG A 180 22.70 -3.44 42.31
C ARG A 180 24.22 -3.22 42.37
N LEU A 181 24.83 -2.60 41.37
CA LEU A 181 26.25 -2.22 41.40
C LEU A 181 26.50 -1.04 42.35
N ALA A 182 25.54 -0.10 42.45
CA ALA A 182 25.62 1.02 43.39
C ALA A 182 25.49 0.56 44.86
N GLU A 183 24.64 -0.43 45.15
CA GLU A 183 24.49 -1.00 46.50
C GLU A 183 25.75 -1.78 46.95
N VAL A 184 26.37 -2.55 46.05
CA VAL A 184 27.61 -3.29 46.36
C VAL A 184 28.80 -2.34 46.52
N ALA A 185 28.86 -1.24 45.75
CA ALA A 185 29.89 -0.20 45.92
C ALA A 185 29.75 0.58 47.24
N ALA A 186 28.52 0.85 47.69
CA ALA A 186 28.26 1.53 48.97
C ALA A 186 28.67 0.68 50.19
N LEU A 187 28.52 -0.65 50.12
CA LEU A 187 28.97 -1.57 51.17
C LEU A 187 30.50 -1.62 51.29
N PHE A 188 31.25 -1.48 50.20
CA PHE A 188 32.72 -1.39 50.25
C PHE A 188 33.22 -0.04 50.79
N ALA A 189 32.53 1.07 50.47
CA ALA A 189 32.91 2.40 50.96
C ALA A 189 32.76 2.57 52.48
N MET A 190 31.81 1.87 53.12
CA MET A 190 31.62 1.92 54.58
C MET A 190 32.71 1.17 55.38
N SER A 191 33.55 0.36 54.73
CA SER A 191 34.67 -0.31 55.40
C SER A 191 35.87 0.62 55.63
N CYS A 192 36.05 1.66 54.80
CA CYS A 192 37.18 2.59 54.90
C CYS A 192 36.97 3.75 55.92
N ALA A 193 35.75 3.97 56.41
CA ALA A 193 35.44 5.12 57.27
C ALA A 193 35.71 4.91 58.77
N ARG A 194 36.15 3.72 59.21
CA ARG A 194 36.37 3.41 60.65
C ARG A 194 37.80 3.65 61.17
N THR A 195 38.78 3.98 60.32
CA THR A 195 40.20 4.07 60.75
C THR A 195 40.76 5.48 60.92
N VAL A 196 40.02 6.55 60.63
CA VAL A 196 40.55 7.94 60.64
C VAL A 196 39.89 8.83 61.70
N SER A 197 39.72 8.32 62.93
CA SER A 197 39.12 9.09 64.05
C SER A 197 40.05 9.30 65.25
N ARG A 198 41.38 9.27 65.05
CA ARG A 198 42.36 9.66 66.10
C ARG A 198 43.50 10.49 65.52
N MET A 199 43.35 11.82 65.55
CA MET A 199 44.30 12.74 66.23
C MET A 199 43.85 14.20 66.02
N SER A 200 43.58 14.92 67.11
CA SER A 200 43.54 16.40 67.14
C SER A 200 44.97 16.96 67.00
N PRO A 201 45.14 18.22 66.56
CA PRO A 201 45.46 19.25 67.55
C PRO A 201 44.84 20.64 67.27
N SER A 202 44.70 21.38 68.38
CA SER A 202 44.32 22.79 68.57
C SER A 202 45.40 23.79 68.09
N VAL A 203 45.01 24.95 67.53
CA VAL A 203 45.67 26.28 67.67
C VAL A 203 44.72 27.39 67.13
N PRO A 204 44.71 28.63 67.69
CA PRO A 204 43.61 29.59 67.58
C PRO A 204 43.79 30.68 66.52
N ALA A 205 42.68 31.35 66.19
CA ALA A 205 42.58 32.43 65.22
C ALA A 205 43.11 33.77 65.77
N THR A 206 43.85 34.52 64.95
CA THR A 206 44.11 35.94 65.16
C THR A 206 43.99 36.68 63.83
N MET A 207 43.08 37.64 63.75
CA MET A 207 42.93 38.58 62.63
C MET A 207 43.93 39.75 62.76
N PRO A 208 44.27 40.41 61.64
CA PRO A 208 44.41 41.86 61.66
C PRO A 208 43.57 42.58 60.59
N ARG A 209 43.35 43.87 60.88
CA ARG A 209 42.46 44.84 60.22
C ARG A 209 43.06 45.43 58.92
N THR A 210 42.15 46.01 58.12
CA THR A 210 42.26 46.97 56.99
C THR A 210 43.24 48.15 57.26
N PRO A 211 43.65 49.03 56.29
CA PRO A 211 42.82 49.58 55.20
C PRO A 211 43.46 50.05 53.85
N ALA A 212 42.55 50.39 52.92
CA ALA A 212 42.54 51.43 51.87
C ALA A 212 43.84 51.89 51.16
N SER A 213 43.78 51.97 49.82
CA SER A 213 43.86 53.20 48.97
C SER A 213 44.50 52.94 47.59
N VAL A 214 43.71 53.18 46.53
CA VAL A 214 43.88 54.14 45.38
C VAL A 214 45.33 54.54 45.04
N PRO A 215 45.76 54.67 43.75
CA PRO A 215 45.04 55.32 42.63
C PRO A 215 44.67 54.46 41.43
#